data_AF-A0A6G3DI09-F1
#
_entry.id   AF-A0A6G3DI09-F1
#
_cell.length_a   1.000
_cell.length_b   1.000
_cell.length_c   1.000
_cell.angle_alpha   90.00
_cell.angle_beta   90.00
_cell.angle_gamma   90.00
#
_symmetry.space_group_name_H-M   'P 1'
#
loop_
_entity.id
_entity.type
_entity.pdbx_description
1 polymer ?
#
loop_
_entity_poly.entity_id
_entity_poly.type
_entity_poly.pdbx_seq_one_letter_code
_entity_poly.pdbx_strand_id
1 'polypeptide(L)'
;AVHRLAGVRLVDIESLADASADAPMAADVDMVRRIVADEVAAFGAAQRAAHITPTVVALRSMAADVVAGEIARLEGRLPGLDDKHRAEITQTVKRVVDKLLHAPTVRVKQLAAEPGGAGYADALRTLFDLDQETVASVSRAENSTTEKNRGPA
;
A
#
# COMPACT_ATOMS: atom_id res chain seq x y z
N ALA A 1 -8.65 -49.68 7.46
CA ALA A 1 -8.90 -51.12 7.67
C ALA A 1 -7.61 -51.94 7.86
N VAL A 2 -6.50 -51.59 7.18
CA VAL A 2 -5.22 -52.34 7.23
C VAL A 2 -4.49 -52.26 8.58
N HIS A 3 -4.66 -51.17 9.34
CA HIS A 3 -4.07 -50.93 10.68
C HIS A 3 -4.50 -51.92 11.79
N ARG A 4 -5.44 -52.84 11.53
CA ARG A 4 -5.93 -53.83 12.50
C ARG A 4 -5.45 -55.26 12.21
N LEU A 5 -4.62 -55.45 11.18
CA LEU A 5 -4.06 -56.75 10.83
C LEU A 5 -2.80 -57.02 11.67
N ALA A 6 -2.75 -58.19 12.30
CA ALA A 6 -1.60 -58.61 13.09
C ALA A 6 -0.33 -58.70 12.22
N GLY A 7 0.78 -58.12 12.70
CA GLY A 7 2.06 -58.12 12.00
C GLY A 7 2.23 -57.01 10.94
N VAL A 8 1.21 -56.16 10.73
CA VAL A 8 1.29 -55.05 9.77
C VAL A 8 1.35 -53.72 10.51
N ARG A 9 2.41 -52.93 10.27
CA ARG A 9 2.52 -51.54 10.72
C ARG A 9 2.23 -50.62 9.55
N LEU A 10 1.11 -49.92 9.60
CA LEU A 10 0.82 -48.82 8.66
C LEU A 10 1.61 -47.60 9.13
N VAL A 11 2.42 -47.03 8.25
CA VAL A 11 3.07 -45.72 8.44
C VAL A 11 2.50 -44.81 7.36
N ASP A 12 1.67 -43.87 7.76
CA ASP A 12 1.19 -42.78 6.90
C ASP A 12 1.96 -41.49 7.19
N ILE A 13 1.69 -40.45 6.39
CA ILE A 13 2.38 -39.17 6.47
C ILE A 13 2.13 -38.49 7.84
N GLU A 14 0.94 -38.65 8.41
CA GLU A 14 0.59 -38.11 9.73
C GLU A 14 1.37 -38.84 10.84
N SER A 15 1.42 -40.17 10.81
CA SER A 15 2.23 -40.98 11.73
C SER A 15 3.72 -40.65 11.67
N LEU A 16 4.23 -40.33 10.48
CA LEU A 16 5.61 -39.90 10.29
C LEU A 16 5.83 -38.48 10.83
N ALA A 17 4.89 -37.56 10.63
CA ALA A 17 4.95 -36.19 11.15
C ALA A 17 4.95 -36.18 12.69
N ASP A 18 4.08 -36.96 13.32
CA ASP A 18 3.99 -37.08 14.79
C ASP A 18 5.28 -37.67 15.39
N ALA A 19 5.84 -38.70 14.76
CA ALA A 19 7.13 -39.27 15.20
C ALA A 19 8.32 -38.32 15.00
N SER A 20 8.18 -37.32 14.12
CA SER A 20 9.20 -36.32 13.82
C SER A 20 9.13 -35.09 14.72
N ALA A 21 8.04 -34.92 15.49
CA ALA A 21 7.83 -33.77 16.35
C ALA A 21 8.89 -33.65 17.48
N ASP A 22 9.43 -34.77 17.95
CA ASP A 22 10.50 -34.84 18.95
C ASP A 22 11.89 -35.12 18.33
N ALA A 23 12.01 -35.07 17.00
CA ALA A 23 13.27 -35.34 16.31
C ALA A 23 14.28 -34.19 16.52
N PRO A 24 15.59 -34.44 16.38
CA PRO A 24 16.64 -33.42 16.53
C PRO A 24 16.43 -32.16 15.68
N MET A 25 15.72 -32.28 14.54
CA MET A 25 15.41 -31.17 13.63
C MET A 25 14.16 -30.37 14.03
N ALA A 26 13.42 -30.74 15.06
CA ALA A 26 12.21 -30.02 15.47
C ALA A 26 12.50 -28.55 15.82
N ALA A 27 13.63 -28.29 16.51
CA ALA A 27 14.08 -26.94 16.82
C ALA A 27 14.42 -26.11 15.57
N ASP A 28 15.00 -26.74 14.54
CA ASP A 28 15.29 -26.10 13.26
C ASP A 28 13.99 -25.76 12.51
N VAL A 29 13.01 -26.67 12.53
CA VAL A 29 11.68 -26.45 11.95
C VAL A 29 10.97 -25.28 12.64
N ASP A 30 11.04 -25.18 13.96
CA ASP A 30 10.45 -24.05 14.70
C ASP A 30 11.17 -22.72 14.42
N MET A 31 12.49 -22.75 14.17
CA MET A 31 13.23 -21.58 13.71
C MET A 31 12.79 -21.15 12.31
N VAL A 32 12.65 -22.09 11.37
CA VAL A 32 12.15 -21.80 10.01
C VAL A 32 10.72 -21.27 10.06
N ARG A 33 9.84 -21.84 10.88
CA ARG A 33 8.46 -21.37 11.05
C ARG A 33 8.41 -19.92 11.52
N ARG A 34 9.30 -19.51 12.43
CA ARG A 34 9.41 -18.11 12.85
C ARG A 34 9.84 -17.19 11.71
N ILE A 35 10.85 -17.57 10.94
CA ILE A 35 11.29 -16.80 9.76
C ILE A 35 10.14 -16.62 8.76
N VAL A 36 9.41 -17.70 8.46
CA VAL A 36 8.26 -17.65 7.55
C VAL A 36 7.15 -16.77 8.12
N ALA A 37 6.87 -16.85 9.42
CA ALA A 37 5.86 -16.02 10.06
C ALA A 37 6.22 -14.51 9.97
N ASP A 38 7.49 -14.18 10.21
CA ASP A 38 8.00 -12.81 10.10
C ASP A 38 7.89 -12.30 8.66
N GLU A 39 8.25 -13.13 7.67
CA GLU A 39 8.17 -12.76 6.26
C GLU A 39 6.72 -12.60 5.78
N VAL A 40 5.80 -13.48 6.21
CA VAL A 40 4.36 -13.36 5.91
C VAL A 40 3.79 -12.08 6.53
N ALA A 41 4.20 -11.72 7.75
CA ALA A 41 3.80 -10.48 8.40
C ALA A 41 4.31 -9.25 7.63
N ALA A 42 5.59 -9.25 7.24
CA ALA A 42 6.22 -8.19 6.45
C ALA A 42 5.56 -8.03 5.08
N PHE A 43 5.32 -9.14 4.37
CA PHE A 43 4.63 -9.15 3.08
C PHE A 43 3.21 -8.60 3.20
N GLY A 44 2.46 -9.02 4.23
CA GLY A 44 1.11 -8.49 4.49
C GLY A 44 1.11 -6.99 4.75
N ALA A 45 2.10 -6.45 5.47
CA ALA A 45 2.26 -5.02 5.67
C ALA A 45 2.58 -4.28 4.36
N ALA A 46 3.48 -4.83 3.54
CA ALA A 46 3.82 -4.28 2.23
C ALA A 46 2.60 -4.24 1.29
N GLN A 47 1.77 -5.30 1.27
CA GLN A 47 0.55 -5.34 0.46
C GLN A 47 -0.45 -4.28 0.90
N ARG A 48 -0.67 -4.08 2.21
CA ARG A 48 -1.52 -2.99 2.72
C ARG A 48 -0.98 -1.60 2.35
N ALA A 49 0.33 -1.39 2.43
CA ALA A 49 0.96 -0.15 1.99
C ALA A 49 0.74 0.12 0.49
N ALA A 50 0.80 -0.91 -0.36
CA ALA A 50 0.52 -0.78 -1.79
C ALA A 50 -0.91 -0.30 -2.08
N HIS A 51 -1.90 -0.68 -1.27
CA HIS A 51 -3.29 -0.22 -1.42
C HIS A 51 -3.50 1.28 -1.11
N ILE A 52 -2.52 1.94 -0.48
CA ILE A 52 -2.62 3.35 -0.07
C ILE A 52 -2.00 4.30 -1.07
N THR A 53 -1.01 3.86 -1.85
CA THR A 53 -0.37 4.69 -2.88
C THR A 53 -1.37 5.30 -3.86
N PRO A 54 -2.36 4.57 -4.41
CA PRO A 54 -3.37 5.14 -5.30
C PRO A 54 -4.20 6.26 -4.66
N THR A 55 -4.53 6.13 -3.38
CA THR A 55 -5.26 7.17 -2.63
C THR A 55 -4.43 8.44 -2.45
N VAL A 56 -3.14 8.31 -2.16
CA VAL A 56 -2.23 9.45 -2.03
C VAL A 56 -2.04 10.16 -3.38
N VAL A 57 -1.99 9.41 -4.48
CA VAL A 57 -1.92 9.99 -5.83
C VAL A 57 -3.21 10.75 -6.14
N ALA A 58 -4.38 10.15 -5.91
CA ALA A 58 -5.66 10.82 -6.12
C ALA A 58 -5.79 12.12 -5.31
N LEU A 59 -5.37 12.12 -4.05
CA LEU A 59 -5.36 13.32 -3.20
C LEU A 59 -4.48 14.43 -3.78
N ARG A 60 -3.31 14.08 -4.33
CA ARG A 60 -2.40 15.05 -4.96
C ARG A 60 -2.96 15.61 -6.26
N SER A 61 -3.61 14.78 -7.07
CA SER A 61 -4.27 15.22 -8.30
C SER A 61 -5.39 16.22 -7.99
N MET A 62 -6.29 15.87 -7.05
CA MET A 62 -7.36 16.76 -6.61
C MET A 62 -6.81 18.12 -6.13
N ALA A 63 -5.72 18.12 -5.36
CA ALA A 63 -5.12 19.36 -4.89
C ALA A 63 -4.49 20.18 -6.04
N ALA A 64 -3.89 19.52 -7.03
CA ALA A 64 -3.38 20.20 -8.21
C ALA A 64 -4.51 20.87 -9.01
N ASP A 65 -5.67 20.21 -9.13
CA ASP A 65 -6.86 20.74 -9.80
C ASP A 65 -7.43 21.96 -9.07
N VAL A 66 -7.48 21.90 -7.72
CA VAL A 66 -7.88 23.06 -6.90
C VAL A 66 -6.93 24.24 -7.12
N VAL A 67 -5.62 24.01 -7.10
CA VAL A 67 -4.63 25.06 -7.36
C VAL A 67 -4.81 25.64 -8.76
N ALA A 68 -4.96 24.80 -9.79
CA ALA A 68 -5.19 25.27 -11.15
C ALA A 68 -6.45 26.14 -11.27
N GLY A 69 -7.54 25.73 -10.62
CA GLY A 69 -8.78 26.50 -10.56
C GLY A 69 -8.62 27.87 -9.88
N GLU A 70 -7.84 27.95 -8.80
CA GLU A 70 -7.57 29.23 -8.12
C GLU A 70 -6.68 30.17 -8.94
N ILE A 71 -5.68 29.64 -9.63
CA ILE A 71 -4.83 30.46 -10.51
C ILE A 71 -5.64 31.00 -11.69
N ALA A 72 -6.51 30.19 -12.29
CA ALA A 72 -7.41 30.66 -13.34
C ALA A 72 -8.40 31.73 -12.83
N ARG A 73 -8.91 31.59 -11.60
CA ARG A 73 -9.73 32.63 -10.95
C ARG A 73 -8.94 33.94 -10.74
N LEU A 74 -7.68 33.84 -10.31
CA LEU A 74 -6.80 35.00 -10.13
C LEU A 74 -6.57 35.73 -11.46
N GLU A 75 -6.30 34.97 -12.53
CA GLU A 75 -6.13 35.49 -13.88
C GLU A 75 -7.35 36.29 -14.36
N GLY A 76 -8.56 35.75 -14.17
CA GLY A 76 -9.79 36.44 -14.55
C GLY A 76 -10.08 37.70 -13.71
N ARG A 77 -9.70 37.71 -12.43
CA ARG A 77 -9.95 38.86 -11.52
C ARG A 77 -8.91 39.96 -11.63
N LEU A 78 -7.67 39.63 -12.00
CA LEU A 78 -6.55 40.56 -12.08
C LEU A 78 -5.88 40.46 -13.47
N PRO A 79 -6.57 40.88 -14.55
CA PRO A 79 -6.02 40.79 -15.91
C PRO A 79 -4.78 41.66 -16.12
N GLY A 80 -4.61 42.73 -15.34
CA GLY A 80 -3.43 43.61 -15.40
C GLY A 80 -2.25 43.21 -14.50
N LEU A 81 -2.31 42.03 -13.87
CA LEU A 81 -1.22 41.55 -13.01
C LEU A 81 0.01 41.19 -13.86
N ASP A 82 1.15 41.75 -13.50
CA ASP A 82 2.44 41.42 -14.12
C ASP A 82 2.80 39.94 -13.98
N ASP A 83 3.41 39.37 -15.01
CA ASP A 83 3.69 37.93 -15.12
C ASP A 83 4.66 37.45 -14.05
N LYS A 84 5.61 38.30 -13.62
CA LYS A 84 6.53 37.96 -12.53
C LYS A 84 5.79 37.78 -11.21
N HIS A 85 4.87 38.69 -10.90
CA HIS A 85 4.05 38.59 -9.69
C HIS A 85 3.09 37.39 -9.78
N ARG A 86 2.51 37.12 -10.95
CA ARG A 86 1.67 35.94 -11.19
C ARG A 86 2.44 34.64 -10.92
N ALA A 87 3.66 34.53 -11.43
CA ALA A 87 4.52 33.37 -11.21
C ALA A 87 4.85 33.18 -9.72
N GLU A 88 5.18 34.25 -8.99
CA GLU A 88 5.51 34.19 -7.57
C GLU A 88 4.28 33.77 -6.72
N ILE A 89 3.09 34.29 -7.03
CA ILE A 89 1.85 33.88 -6.36
C ILE A 89 1.57 32.41 -6.65
N THR A 90 1.66 31.98 -7.91
CA THR A 90 1.46 30.59 -8.30
C THR A 90 2.40 29.66 -7.55
N GLN A 91 3.69 30.01 -7.48
CA GLN A 91 4.68 29.21 -6.77
C GLN A 91 4.45 29.19 -5.26
N THR A 92 3.96 30.30 -4.70
CA THR A 92 3.60 30.39 -3.27
C THR A 92 2.43 29.46 -2.96
N VAL A 93 1.36 29.50 -3.77
CA VAL A 93 0.19 28.61 -3.58
C VAL A 93 0.58 27.15 -3.70
N LYS A 94 1.36 26.77 -4.73
CA LYS A 94 1.88 25.41 -4.89
C LYS A 94 2.68 24.97 -3.66
N ARG A 95 3.61 25.81 -3.17
CA ARG A 95 4.40 25.52 -1.97
C ARG A 95 3.55 25.36 -0.71
N VAL A 96 2.48 26.14 -0.55
CA VAL A 96 1.56 25.99 0.58
C VAL A 96 0.85 24.64 0.52
N VAL A 97 0.28 24.30 -0.63
CA VAL A 97 -0.42 23.02 -0.83
C VAL A 97 0.53 21.83 -0.63
N ASP A 98 1.75 21.88 -1.19
CA ASP A 98 2.76 20.84 -1.01
C ASP A 98 3.10 20.64 0.48
N LYS A 99 3.26 21.72 1.24
CA LYS A 99 3.52 21.66 2.68
C LYS A 99 2.34 21.09 3.45
N LEU A 100 1.11 21.48 3.11
CA LEU A 100 -0.10 20.96 3.74
C LEU A 100 -0.30 19.47 3.48
N LEU A 101 0.04 18.99 2.27
CA LEU A 101 -0.09 17.58 1.90
C LEU A 101 1.09 16.72 2.34
N HIS A 102 2.24 17.29 2.67
CA HIS A 102 3.42 16.52 3.06
C HIS A 102 3.15 15.68 4.33
N ALA A 103 2.75 16.31 5.43
CA ALA A 103 2.56 15.59 6.70
C ALA A 103 1.44 14.52 6.64
N PRO A 104 0.24 14.79 6.10
CA PRO A 104 -0.81 13.79 5.99
C PRO A 104 -0.42 12.61 5.10
N THR A 105 0.23 12.85 3.96
CA THR A 105 0.62 11.77 3.04
C THR A 105 1.72 10.88 3.60
N VAL A 106 2.67 11.44 4.36
CA VAL A 106 3.66 10.65 5.10
C VAL A 106 3.00 9.85 6.22
N ARG A 107 2.12 10.49 7.01
CA ARG A 107 1.46 9.85 8.16
C ARG A 107 0.60 8.66 7.73
N VAL A 108 -0.09 8.78 6.61
CA VAL A 108 -0.90 7.71 6.02
C VAL A 108 -0.05 6.51 5.59
N LYS A 109 1.13 6.75 5.00
CA LYS A 109 2.07 5.66 4.65
C LYS A 109 2.62 4.95 5.89
N GLN A 110 2.85 5.67 6.98
CA GLN A 110 3.28 5.07 8.25
C GLN A 110 2.19 4.19 8.85
N LEU A 111 0.96 4.72 8.93
CA LEU A 111 -0.18 4.01 9.51
C LEU A 111 -0.62 2.81 8.67
N ALA A 112 -0.39 2.85 7.35
CA ALA A 112 -0.58 1.71 6.44
C ALA A 112 0.19 0.46 6.86
N ALA A 113 1.38 0.65 7.41
CA ALA A 113 2.29 -0.42 7.79
C ALA A 113 1.88 -1.07 9.12
N GLU A 114 1.02 -0.42 9.91
CA GLU A 114 0.55 -0.92 11.20
C GLU A 114 -0.63 -1.91 11.04
N PRO A 115 -0.82 -2.85 11.99
CA PRO A 115 -2.02 -3.69 12.06
C PRO A 115 -3.28 -2.81 12.18
N GLY A 116 -4.21 -2.90 11.22
CA GLY A 116 -5.42 -2.06 11.16
C GLY A 116 -5.32 -0.84 10.23
N GLY A 117 -4.17 -0.61 9.58
CA GLY A 117 -3.93 0.52 8.67
C GLY A 117 -4.83 0.59 7.43
N ALA A 118 -5.54 -0.48 7.08
CA ALA A 118 -6.46 -0.53 5.94
C ALA A 118 -7.58 0.52 6.03
N GLY A 119 -8.08 0.81 7.25
CA GLY A 119 -9.15 1.78 7.44
C GLY A 119 -8.75 3.24 7.16
N TYR A 120 -7.45 3.55 7.19
CA TYR A 120 -6.97 4.91 6.90
C TYR A 120 -7.10 5.29 5.43
N ALA A 121 -6.98 4.34 4.52
CA ALA A 121 -7.19 4.58 3.09
C ALA A 121 -8.64 4.99 2.81
N ASP A 122 -9.60 4.30 3.43
CA ASP A 122 -11.03 4.55 3.26
C ASP A 122 -11.46 5.84 3.94
N ALA A 123 -10.89 6.14 5.11
CA ALA A 123 -11.07 7.42 5.77
C ALA A 123 -10.61 8.59 4.89
N LEU A 124 -9.44 8.50 4.24
CA LEU A 124 -8.98 9.53 3.32
C LEU A 124 -9.89 9.71 2.10
N ARG A 125 -10.33 8.60 1.49
CA ARG A 125 -11.26 8.65 0.35
C ARG A 125 -12.54 9.38 0.75
N THR A 126 -13.05 9.11 1.94
CA THR A 126 -14.27 9.74 2.47
C THR A 126 -14.04 11.20 2.82
N LEU A 127 -12.95 11.53 3.54
CA LEU A 127 -12.67 12.89 4.01
C LEU A 127 -12.39 13.88 2.89
N PHE A 128 -11.83 13.39 1.78
CA PHE A 128 -11.47 14.22 0.63
C PHE A 128 -12.33 13.95 -0.61
N ASP A 129 -13.41 13.18 -0.46
CA ASP A 129 -14.32 12.80 -1.56
C ASP A 129 -13.57 12.40 -2.84
N LEU A 130 -12.56 11.53 -2.67
CA LEU A 130 -11.64 11.18 -3.76
C LEU A 130 -12.37 10.31 -4.79
N ASP A 131 -12.33 10.74 -6.05
CA ASP A 131 -12.92 10.01 -7.16
C ASP A 131 -12.38 8.57 -7.25
N GLN A 132 -13.30 7.61 -7.19
CA GLN A 132 -12.98 6.19 -7.23
C GLN A 132 -12.42 5.77 -8.59
N GLU A 133 -12.77 6.46 -9.68
CA GLU A 133 -12.22 6.19 -11.02
C GLU A 133 -10.75 6.62 -11.10
N THR A 134 -10.40 7.78 -10.54
CA THR A 134 -9.02 8.24 -10.39
C THR A 134 -8.19 7.27 -9.53
N VAL A 135 -8.74 6.77 -8.43
CA VAL A 135 -8.04 5.76 -7.60
C VAL A 135 -7.85 4.44 -8.38
N ALA A 136 -8.90 3.96 -9.06
CA ALA A 136 -8.86 2.70 -9.80
C ALA A 136 -7.93 2.73 -11.02
N SER A 137 -7.85 3.86 -11.73
CA SER A 137 -6.94 4.04 -12.86
C SER A 137 -5.47 3.97 -12.43
N VAL A 138 -5.12 4.60 -11.30
CA VAL A 138 -3.77 4.52 -10.71
C VAL A 138 -3.44 3.10 -10.24
N SER A 139 -4.38 2.42 -9.56
CA SER A 139 -4.18 1.02 -9.15
C SER A 139 -3.94 0.08 -10.33
N ARG A 140 -4.65 0.25 -11.46
CA ARG A 140 -4.41 -0.54 -12.68
C ARG A 140 -3.04 -0.26 -13.30
N ALA A 141 -2.61 1.00 -13.32
CA ALA A 141 -1.29 1.39 -13.83
C ALA A 141 -0.15 0.78 -13.00
N GLU A 142 -0.25 0.76 -11.67
CA GLU A 142 0.75 0.13 -10.79
C GLU A 142 0.84 -1.39 -10.98
N ASN A 143 -0.29 -2.08 -11.14
CA ASN A 143 -0.32 -3.52 -11.42
C ASN A 143 0.36 -3.85 -12.77
N SER A 144 0.08 -3.10 -13.83
CA SER A 144 0.70 -3.31 -15.13
C SER A 144 2.22 -3.08 -15.14
N THR A 145 2.71 -2.20 -14.26
CA THR A 145 4.15 -1.92 -14.10
C THR A 145 4.85 -3.04 -13.34
N THR A 146 4.16 -3.65 -12.36
CA THR A 146 4.68 -4.78 -11.58
C THR A 146 4.72 -6.07 -12.40
N GLU A 147 3.73 -6.32 -13.26
CA GLU A 147 3.74 -7.43 -14.21
C GLU A 147 4.88 -7.30 -15.24
N LYS A 148 5.13 -6.09 -15.75
CA LYS A 148 6.21 -5.85 -16.72
C LYS A 148 7.62 -6.04 -16.13
N ASN A 149 7.78 -5.80 -14.82
CA ASN A 149 9.04 -6.06 -14.11
C ASN A 149 9.25 -7.54 -13.75
N ARG A 150 8.23 -8.40 -13.89
CA ARG A 150 8.34 -9.86 -13.81
C ARG A 150 8.55 -10.42 -15.23
N GLY A 151 9.67 -10.06 -15.87
CA GLY A 151 10.10 -10.69 -17.12
C GLY A 151 10.45 -12.18 -16.92
N PRO A 152 10.38 -13.02 -17.98
CA PRO A 152 10.38 -14.47 -17.86
C PRO A 152 11.73 -14.97 -17.32
N ALA A 153 11.65 -15.90 -16.37
CA ALA A 153 12.79 -16.66 -15.86
C ALA A 153 13.42 -17.55 -16.93
#